data_AF-A0A9D8D7K7-F1
#
_entry.id   AF-A0A9D8D7K7-F1
#
_cell.length_a   1.000
_cell.length_b   1.000
_cell.length_c   1.000
_cell.angle_alpha   90.00
_cell.angle_beta   90.00
_cell.angle_gamma   90.00
#
_symmetry.space_group_name_H-M   'P 1'
#
loop_
_entity.id
_entity.type
_entity.pdbx_description
1 polymer ?
#
loop_
_entity_poly.entity_id
_entity_poly.type
_entity_poly.pdbx_seq_one_letter_code
_entity_poly.pdbx_strand_id
1 'polypeptide(L)' 'MTTLVLMRHGVAEDDNPGGEAARRLTPEGLARAGLAAQGLVALGVRADLV' A
#
# COMPACT_ATOMS: atom_id res chain seq x y z
N MET A 1 23.59 3.07 7.06
CA MET A 1 22.85 1.79 7.08
C MET A 1 21.73 1.91 6.06
N THR A 2 21.60 0.96 5.15
CA THR A 2 20.56 0.99 4.11
C THR A 2 19.41 0.08 4.55
N THR A 3 18.18 0.59 4.47
CA THR A 3 16.96 -0.15 4.81
C THR A 3 16.09 -0.27 3.57
N LEU A 4 15.68 -1.49 3.23
CA LEU A 4 14.69 -1.77 2.19
C LEU A 4 13.40 -2.25 2.85
N VAL A 5 12.29 -1.60 2.52
CA VAL A 5 10.96 -1.98 3.01
C VAL A 5 10.13 -2.45 1.82
N LEU A 6 9.54 -3.64 1.93
CA LEU A 6 8.63 -4.19 0.94
C LEU A 6 7.21 -4.11 1.50
N MET A 7 6.33 -3.42 0.78
CA MET A 7 4.90 -3.31 1.12
C MET A 7 4.06 -3.79 -0.07
N ARG A 8 3.16 -4.74 0.18
CA ARG A 8 2.17 -5.15 -0.81
C ARG A 8 1.07 -4.09 -0.92
N HIS A 9 0.52 -3.90 -2.12
CA HIS A 9 -0.67 -3.06 -2.31
C HIS A 9 -1.84 -3.53 -1.42
N GLY A 10 -2.74 -2.60 -1.08
CA GLY A 10 -3.98 -2.92 -0.39
C GLY A 10 -4.90 -3.82 -1.23
N VAL A 11 -5.96 -4.33 -0.63
CA VAL A 11 -6.99 -5.10 -1.37
C VAL A 11 -7.58 -4.22 -2.49
N ALA A 12 -7.65 -4.76 -3.70
CA ALA A 12 -8.26 -4.11 -4.86
C ALA A 12 -9.58 -4.80 -5.24
N GLU A 13 -10.43 -4.11 -6.00
CA GLU A 13 -11.64 -4.65 -6.64
C GLU A 13 -11.34 -6.00 -7.30
N ASP A 14 -12.26 -6.97 -7.33
CA ASP A 14 -11.95 -8.28 -7.93
C ASP A 14 -11.80 -8.24 -9.46
N ASP A 15 -12.61 -7.42 -10.14
CA ASP A 15 -12.60 -7.25 -11.59
C ASP A 15 -12.88 -5.78 -11.96
N ASN A 16 -12.38 -5.36 -13.13
CA ASN A 16 -12.65 -4.05 -13.71
C ASN A 16 -12.71 -4.17 -15.25
N PRO A 17 -13.71 -3.58 -15.93
CA PRO A 17 -13.82 -3.65 -17.40
C PRO A 17 -12.61 -3.06 -18.15
N GLY A 18 -11.84 -2.18 -17.52
CA GLY A 18 -10.57 -1.66 -18.04
C GLY A 18 -9.37 -2.60 -17.88
N GLY A 19 -9.58 -3.79 -17.32
CA GLY A 19 -8.55 -4.78 -17.01
C GLY A 19 -7.86 -4.56 -15.67
N GLU A 20 -6.87 -5.41 -15.39
CA GLU A 20 -6.16 -5.46 -14.09
C GLU A 20 -5.61 -4.11 -13.65
N ALA A 21 -4.99 -3.36 -14.56
CA ALA A 21 -4.39 -2.06 -14.28
C ALA A 21 -5.41 -0.97 -13.93
N ALA A 22 -6.69 -1.17 -14.25
CA ALA A 22 -7.77 -0.23 -13.96
C ALA A 22 -8.45 -0.47 -12.61
N ARG A 23 -8.16 -1.59 -11.95
CA ARG A 23 -8.72 -1.93 -10.63
C ARG A 23 -8.31 -0.91 -9.60
N ARG A 24 -9.28 -0.47 -8.80
CA ARG A 24 -9.03 0.46 -7.68
C ARG A 24 -8.90 -0.30 -6.37
N LEU A 25 -8.21 0.31 -5.40
CA LEU A 25 -8.21 -0.19 -4.04
C LEU A 25 -9.63 -0.12 -3.48
N THR A 26 -10.06 -1.19 -2.80
CA THR A 26 -11.31 -1.16 -2.04
C THR A 26 -11.16 -0.21 -0.84
N PRO A 27 -12.26 0.26 -0.23
CA PRO A 27 -12.19 1.04 1.01
C PRO A 27 -11.41 0.34 2.12
N GLU A 28 -11.58 -0.99 2.24
CA GLU A 28 -10.79 -1.81 3.17
C GLU A 28 -9.31 -1.85 2.79
N GLY A 29 -9.00 -2.02 1.50
CA GLY A 29 -7.62 -2.01 1.01
C GLY A 29 -6.90 -0.70 1.30
N LEU A 30 -7.58 0.43 1.12
CA LEU A 30 -7.08 1.76 1.49
C LEU A 30 -6.82 1.86 3.00
N ALA A 31 -7.78 1.42 3.83
CA ALA A 31 -7.62 1.46 5.28
C ALA A 31 -6.43 0.60 5.75
N ARG A 32 -6.28 -0.62 5.24
CA ARG A 32 -5.16 -1.51 5.58
C ARG A 32 -3.80 -0.96 5.13
N ALA A 33 -3.71 -0.42 3.91
CA ALA A 33 -2.49 0.23 3.43
C ALA A 33 -2.13 1.46 4.28
N GLY A 34 -3.13 2.25 4.68
CA GLY A 34 -2.96 3.39 5.58
C GLY A 34 -2.41 2.99 6.96
N LEU A 35 -2.95 1.92 7.56
CA LEU A 35 -2.44 1.39 8.84
C LEU A 35 -0.99 0.90 8.74
N ALA A 36 -0.63 0.22 7.65
CA ALA A 36 0.74 -0.22 7.42
C ALA A 36 1.71 0.98 7.31
N ALA A 37 1.34 2.00 6.55
CA ALA A 37 2.13 3.23 6.41
C ALA A 37 2.28 3.96 7.76
N GLN A 38 1.21 4.06 8.55
CA GLN A 38 1.27 4.64 9.90
C GLN A 38 2.21 3.84 10.83
N GLY A 39 2.18 2.51 10.74
CA GLY A 39 3.10 1.65 11.49
C GLY A 39 4.57 1.89 11.13
N LEU A 40 4.88 2.08 9.84
CA LEU A 40 6.25 2.42 9.40
C LEU A 40 6.70 3.77 9.99
N VAL A 41 5.83 4.78 9.97
CA VAL A 41 6.12 6.09 10.60
C VAL A 41 6.35 5.95 12.10
N ALA A 42 5.52 5.18 12.80
CA ALA A 42 5.66 4.94 14.24
C ALA A 42 6.98 4.22 14.60
N LEU A 43 7.50 3.39 13.70
CA LEU A 43 8.81 2.74 13.84
C LEU A 43 10.00 3.65 13.46
N GLY A 44 9.74 4.90 13.10
CA GLY A 44 10.78 5.85 12.66
C GLY A 44 11.30 5.57 11.25
N VAL A 45 10.60 4.77 10.45
CA VAL A 45 10.97 4.51 9.06
C VAL A 45 10.53 5.70 8.21
N ARG A 46 11.51 6.38 7.62
CA ARG A 46 11.31 7.40 6.59
C ARG A 46 11.90 6.89 5.28
N ALA A 47 11.07 6.78 4.25
CA ALA A 47 11.53 6.42 2.92
C ALA A 47 12.15 7.64 2.23
N ASP A 48 13.36 7.47 1.69
CA ASP A 48 13.97 8.45 0.79
C ASP A 48 13.45 8.31 -0.65
N LEU A 49 12.92 7.14 -1.00
CA LEU A 49 12.33 6.79 -2.29
C LEU A 49 11.20 5.76 -2.10
N VAL A 50 10.08 5.93 -2.84
CA VAL A 50 8.92 5.02 -2.89
C VAL A 50 8.61 4.66 -4.33
#